data_AF-A0A8T2YRH0-F1
#
_entry.id   AF-A0A8T2YRH0-F1
#
_cell.length_a   1.000
_cell.length_b   1.000
_cell.length_c   1.000
_cell.angle_alpha   90.00
_cell.angle_beta   90.00
_cell.angle_gamma   90.00
#
_symmetry.space_group_name_H-M   'P 1'
#
loop_
_entity.id
_entity.type
_entity.pdbx_description
1 polymer ?
#
loop_
_entity_poly.entity_id
_entity_poly.type
_entity_poly.pdbx_seq_one_letter_code
_entity_poly.pdbx_strand_id
1 'polypeptide(L)'
;MDRAPGLMSLKMEMLFAALILACLQSFVLSDPQGDALYALKLSMNIPNNQLTDWNQNQVNPCTWTNVICDNTNVISVYVFFNVVLPLLSAVSR
;
A
#
# COMPACT_ATOMS: atom_id res chain seq x y z
N MET A 1 -38.80 -16.58 -33.57
CA MET A 1 -38.32 -15.27 -33.10
C MET A 1 -37.92 -15.40 -31.63
N ASP A 2 -36.69 -15.83 -31.41
CA ASP A 2 -36.09 -16.05 -30.10
C ASP A 2 -35.81 -14.70 -29.43
N ARG A 3 -36.66 -14.34 -28.47
CA ARG A 3 -36.48 -13.15 -27.63
C ARG A 3 -35.58 -13.56 -26.47
N ALA A 4 -34.26 -13.40 -26.61
CA ALA A 4 -33.31 -13.64 -25.53
C ALA A 4 -33.49 -12.57 -24.42
N PRO A 5 -34.15 -12.87 -23.29
CA PRO A 5 -34.45 -11.87 -22.26
C PRO A 5 -33.27 -11.68 -21.28
N GLY A 6 -32.23 -12.52 -21.38
CA GLY A 6 -31.14 -12.57 -20.41
C GLY A 6 -30.01 -11.55 -20.61
N LEU A 7 -29.81 -11.04 -21.83
CA LEU A 7 -28.62 -10.23 -22.13
C LEU A 7 -28.65 -8.83 -21.48
N MET A 8 -29.83 -8.20 -21.39
CA MET A 8 -29.98 -6.89 -20.75
C MET A 8 -29.89 -6.96 -19.23
N SER A 9 -30.38 -8.06 -18.63
CA SER A 9 -30.31 -8.27 -17.18
C SER A 9 -28.87 -8.50 -16.72
N LEU A 10 -28.10 -9.32 -17.45
CA LEU A 10 -26.67 -9.54 -17.15
C LEU A 10 -25.85 -8.25 -17.31
N LYS A 11 -26.21 -7.39 -18.27
CA LYS A 11 -25.49 -6.11 -18.48
C LYS A 11 -25.66 -5.16 -17.30
N MET A 12 -26.84 -5.10 -16.69
CA MET A 12 -27.09 -4.26 -15.51
C MET A 12 -26.40 -4.80 -14.25
N GLU A 13 -26.37 -6.12 -14.05
CA GLU A 13 -25.62 -6.75 -12.95
C GLU A 13 -24.12 -6.47 -13.05
N MET A 14 -23.53 -6.59 -14.24
CA MET A 14 -22.11 -6.26 -14.44
C MET A 14 -21.83 -4.76 -14.25
N LEU A 15 -22.75 -3.88 -14.67
CA LEU A 15 -22.62 -2.44 -14.43
C LEU A 15 -22.70 -2.11 -12.93
N PHE A 16 -23.59 -2.77 -12.19
CA PHE A 16 -23.74 -2.59 -10.75
C PHE A 16 -22.51 -3.12 -9.99
N ALA A 17 -22.00 -4.30 -10.36
CA ALA A 17 -20.75 -4.83 -9.81
C ALA A 17 -19.55 -3.93 -10.11
N ALA A 18 -19.43 -3.42 -11.35
CA ALA A 18 -18.37 -2.47 -11.72
C ALA A 18 -18.48 -1.15 -10.93
N LEU A 19 -19.69 -0.65 -10.70
CA LEU A 19 -19.93 0.55 -9.89
C LEU A 19 -19.55 0.34 -8.42
N ILE A 20 -19.90 -0.83 -7.86
CA ILE A 20 -19.48 -1.23 -6.51
C ILE A 20 -17.95 -1.31 -6.43
N LEU A 21 -17.28 -2.01 -7.36
CA LEU A 21 -15.82 -2.08 -7.36
C LEU A 21 -15.16 -0.69 -7.46
N ALA A 22 -15.66 0.18 -8.33
CA ALA A 22 -15.13 1.55 -8.47
C ALA A 22 -15.29 2.37 -7.17
N CYS A 23 -16.42 2.22 -6.48
CA CYS A 23 -16.63 2.82 -5.16
C CYS A 23 -15.64 2.25 -4.13
N LEU A 24 -15.41 0.94 -4.11
CA LEU A 24 -14.43 0.32 -3.20
C LEU A 24 -13.00 0.83 -3.44
N GLN A 25 -12.60 1.03 -4.70
CA GLN A 25 -11.26 1.56 -5.03
C GLN A 25 -11.02 2.96 -4.44
N SER A 26 -12.08 3.76 -4.27
CA SER A 26 -11.97 5.10 -3.68
C SER A 26 -11.65 5.08 -2.18
N PHE A 27 -11.93 3.96 -1.49
CA PHE A 27 -11.59 3.76 -0.07
C PHE A 27 -10.19 3.17 0.12
N VAL A 28 -9.55 2.71 -0.95
CA VAL A 28 -8.21 2.09 -0.93
C VAL A 28 -7.20 3.05 -1.59
N LEU A 29 -7.22 4.32 -1.19
CA LEU A 29 -6.09 5.19 -1.48
C LEU A 29 -4.98 4.84 -0.49
N SER A 30 -3.86 4.34 -1.03
CA SER A 30 -2.64 4.16 -0.25
C SER A 30 -2.18 5.53 0.28
N ASP A 31 -1.74 5.56 1.54
CA ASP A 31 -1.13 6.77 2.09
C ASP A 31 0.22 6.97 1.39
N PRO A 32 0.48 8.14 0.78
CA PRO A 32 1.75 8.40 0.08
C PRO A 32 2.96 8.29 1.02
N GLN A 33 2.80 8.49 2.32
CA GLN A 33 3.84 8.24 3.33
C GLN A 33 4.13 6.73 3.43
N GLY A 34 3.09 5.89 3.38
CA GLY A 34 3.21 4.44 3.35
C GLY A 34 4.00 3.96 2.13
N ASP A 35 3.69 4.48 0.95
CA ASP A 35 4.42 4.15 -0.28
C ASP A 35 5.91 4.54 -0.18
N ALA A 36 6.22 5.70 0.40
CA ALA A 36 7.59 6.15 0.60
C ALA A 36 8.37 5.25 1.59
N LEU A 37 7.74 4.87 2.72
CA LEU A 37 8.34 3.95 3.68
C LEU A 37 8.53 2.54 3.07
N TYR A 38 7.59 2.08 2.25
CA TYR A 38 7.70 0.79 1.57
C TYR A 38 8.85 0.80 0.54
N ALA A 39 9.00 1.88 -0.23
CA ALA A 39 10.14 2.07 -1.13
C ALA A 39 11.49 2.06 -0.38
N LEU A 40 11.52 2.67 0.82
CA LEU A 40 12.69 2.63 1.70
C LEU A 40 13.01 1.19 2.18
N LYS A 41 12.01 0.38 2.53
CA LYS A 41 12.21 -1.03 2.87
C LYS A 41 12.83 -1.81 1.71
N LEU A 42 12.38 -1.57 0.48
CA LEU A 42 12.91 -2.20 -0.72
C LEU A 42 14.35 -1.77 -1.01
N SER A 43 14.69 -0.48 -0.84
CA SER A 43 16.03 0.04 -1.10
C SER A 43 17.08 -0.47 -0.11
N MET A 44 16.65 -0.80 1.11
CA MET A 44 17.53 -1.29 2.17
C MET A 44 17.78 -2.81 2.12
N ASN A 45 17.12 -3.57 1.24
CA ASN A 45 17.22 -5.04 1.18
C ASN A 45 17.06 -5.70 2.57
N ILE A 46 16.11 -5.19 3.35
CA ILE A 46 15.79 -5.68 4.70
C ILE A 46 15.37 -7.16 4.59
N PRO A 47 15.94 -8.07 5.40
CA PRO A 47 15.54 -9.46 5.36
C PRO A 47 14.06 -9.60 5.72
N ASN A 48 13.35 -10.52 5.06
CA ASN A 48 11.90 -10.66 5.15
C ASN A 48 11.36 -10.96 6.57
N ASN A 49 12.23 -11.28 7.54
CA ASN A 49 11.87 -11.49 8.93
C ASN A 49 11.85 -10.19 9.77
N GLN A 50 12.29 -9.07 9.20
CA GLN A 50 12.31 -7.75 9.82
C GLN A 50 11.27 -6.85 9.15
N LEU A 51 10.59 -6.00 9.92
CA LEU A 51 9.56 -5.07 9.41
C LEU A 51 8.49 -5.79 8.56
N THR A 52 8.02 -6.94 9.02
CA THR A 52 7.09 -7.82 8.29
C THR A 52 5.73 -7.16 8.01
N ASP A 53 5.36 -6.21 8.85
CA ASP A 53 4.10 -5.45 8.83
C ASP A 53 4.15 -4.20 7.95
N TRP A 54 5.33 -3.79 7.47
CA TRP A 54 5.47 -2.74 6.45
C TRP A 54 4.94 -3.25 5.11
N ASN A 55 3.67 -2.92 4.82
CA ASN A 55 2.91 -3.41 3.69
C ASN A 55 2.22 -2.25 2.96
N GLN A 56 2.56 -2.05 1.68
CA GLN A 56 1.97 -1.02 0.80
C GLN A 56 0.43 -1.02 0.73
N ASN A 57 -0.22 -2.15 1.03
CA ASN A 57 -1.68 -2.26 1.00
C ASN A 57 -2.35 -1.87 2.33
N GLN A 58 -1.58 -1.55 3.37
CA GLN A 58 -2.09 -1.05 4.64
C GLN A 58 -2.29 0.46 4.55
N VAL A 59 -3.54 0.91 4.78
CA VAL A 59 -3.94 2.31 4.63
C VAL A 59 -3.21 3.25 5.59
N ASN A 60 -2.85 2.79 6.80
CA ASN A 60 -2.25 3.65 7.81
C ASN A 60 -0.81 3.18 8.15
N PRO A 61 0.24 3.94 7.78
CA PRO A 61 1.62 3.58 8.10
C PRO A 61 1.96 3.71 9.59
N CYS A 62 1.16 4.43 10.38
CA CYS A 62 1.36 4.55 11.83
C CYS A 62 1.05 3.27 12.61
N THR A 63 0.42 2.27 11.98
CA THR A 63 0.23 0.95 12.59
C THR A 63 1.45 0.05 12.41
N TRP A 64 2.45 0.48 11.64
CA TRP A 64 3.63 -0.32 11.36
C TRP A 64 4.64 -0.24 12.50
N THR A 65 5.35 -1.33 12.72
CA THR A 65 6.39 -1.48 13.71
C THR A 65 7.51 -0.50 13.40
N ASN A 66 8.06 0.13 14.42
CA ASN A 66 9.16 1.10 14.30
C ASN A 66 8.81 2.39 13.51
N VAL A 67 7.53 2.69 13.30
CA VAL A 67 7.08 3.98 12.77
C VAL A 67 6.57 4.84 13.93
N ILE A 68 7.02 6.10 13.99
CA ILE A 68 6.57 7.09 14.97
C ILE A 68 5.77 8.14 14.24
N CYS A 69 4.55 8.38 14.73
CA CYS A 69 3.65 9.36 14.17
C CYS A 69 3.28 10.46 15.17
N ASP A 70 3.06 11.65 14.63
CA ASP A 70 2.28 12.70 15.28
C ASP A 70 0.90 12.76 14.62
N ASN A 71 -0.11 12.34 15.37
CA ASN A 71 -1.49 12.21 14.92
C ASN A 71 -1.66 11.23 13.72
N THR A 72 -1.58 11.72 12.48
CA THR A 72 -1.66 10.92 11.25
C THR A 72 -0.42 11.07 10.36
N ASN A 73 0.57 11.85 10.80
CA ASN A 73 1.78 12.12 10.04
C ASN A 73 2.94 11.32 10.60
N VAL A 74 3.67 10.63 9.73
CA VAL A 74 4.90 9.94 10.10
C VAL A 74 5.97 11.00 10.34
N ILE A 75 6.49 11.06 11.58
CA ILE A 75 7.52 12.03 11.95
C ILE A 75 8.91 11.39 12.08
N SER A 76 8.99 10.08 12.33
CA SER A 76 10.26 9.37 12.45
C SER A 76 10.08 7.87 12.23
N VAL A 77 11.16 7.19 11.86
CA VAL A 77 11.19 5.72 11.71
C VAL A 77 12.48 5.16 12.31
N TYR A 78 12.40 4.00 12.95
CA TYR A 78 13.56 3.27 13.44
C TYR A 78 13.90 2.11 12.50
N VAL A 79 15.14 2.11 12.00
CA VAL A 79 15.65 1.07 11.12
C VAL A 79 16.95 0.51 11.69
N PHE A 80 17.21 -0.78 11.44
CA PHE A 80 18.39 -1.45 12.00
C PHE A 80 19.66 -0.94 11.31
N PHE A 81 20.65 -0.55 12.13
CA PHE A 81 21.87 0.12 11.66
C PHE A 81 22.67 -0.68 10.61
N ASN A 82 22.72 -2.01 10.74
CA ASN A 82 23.40 -2.89 9.79
C ASN A 82 22.79 -2.89 8.38
N VAL A 83 21.59 -2.32 8.23
CA VAL A 83 20.83 -2.30 6.99
C VAL A 83 20.88 -0.92 6.29
N VAL A 84 21.37 0.11 6.98
CA VAL A 84 21.51 1.49 6.45
C VAL A 84 22.88 1.69 5.77
N LEU A 85 23.85 0.81 6.05
CA LEU A 85 25.19 0.84 5.45
C LEU A 85 25.20 0.94 3.91
N PRO A 86 24.39 0.15 3.17
CA PRO A 86 24.31 0.23 1.72
C PRO A 86 23.82 1.59 1.21
N LEU A 87 22.83 2.20 1.88
CA LEU A 87 22.31 3.53 1.53
C LEU A 87 23.35 4.63 1.78
N LEU A 88 24.07 4.58 2.91
CA LEU A 88 25.16 5.53 3.18
C LEU A 88 26.26 5.46 2.10
N SER A 89 26.56 4.26 1.60
CA SER A 89 27.53 4.07 0.51
C SER A 89 27.04 4.57 -0.85
N ALA A 90 25.72 4.70 -1.03
CA ALA A 90 25.09 5.20 -2.24
C ALA A 90 24.95 6.73 -2.24
N VAL A 91 24.71 7.35 -1.06
CA VAL A 91 24.65 8.82 -0.91
C VAL A 91 26.05 9.46 -0.88
N SER A 92 27.07 8.71 -0.44
CA SER A 92 28.47 9.18 -0.44
C SER A 92 29.14 9.15 -1.83
N ARG A 93 28.41 8.83 -2.90
CA ARG A 93 28.93 8.71 -4.27
C ARG A 93 28.26 9.73 -5.17
#